data_AF-A0A2E0SG36-F1
#
_entry.id   AF-A0A2E0SG36-F1
#
_cell.length_a   1.000
_cell.length_b   1.000
_cell.length_c   1.000
_cell.angle_alpha   90.00
_cell.angle_beta   90.00
_cell.angle_gamma   90.00
#
_symmetry.space_group_name_H-M   'P 1'
#
loop_
_entity.id
_entity.type
_entity.pdbx_description
1 polymer ?
#
loop_
_entity_poly.entity_id
_entity_poly.type
_entity_poly.pdbx_seq_one_letter_code
_entity_poly.pdbx_strand_id
1 'polypeptide(L)'
;MATRSTRKSIARSHTTPLVVPSDAPAWVTPDMIEKTLKVWQPYYEEELIPEDALAIIMGVGRILEFLAEGHSDETIRRPGSRQQP
;
A
#
# COMPACT_ATOMS: atom_id res chain seq x y z
N MET A 1 -18.13 35.54 8.72
CA MET A 1 -16.96 36.31 8.24
C MET A 1 -15.95 36.44 9.38
N ALA A 2 -14.65 36.44 9.06
CA ALA A 2 -13.45 36.37 9.93
C ALA A 2 -13.14 34.98 10.50
N THR A 3 -11.92 34.39 10.42
CA THR A 3 -10.61 34.79 9.88
C THR A 3 -9.74 33.53 9.73
N ARG A 4 -9.15 33.37 8.55
CA ARG A 4 -7.82 32.80 8.22
C ARG A 4 -7.12 31.95 9.31
N SER A 5 -7.16 30.62 9.17
CA SER A 5 -6.23 29.71 9.86
C SER A 5 -5.07 29.36 8.94
N THR A 6 -4.03 30.20 8.97
CA THR A 6 -2.73 29.91 8.37
C THR A 6 -2.04 28.84 9.20
N ARG A 7 -1.94 27.60 8.70
CA ARG A 7 -0.82 26.73 9.06
C ARG A 7 0.12 26.63 7.87
N LYS A 8 0.99 27.62 7.81
CA LYS A 8 2.26 27.56 7.09
C LYS A 8 3.21 26.73 7.95
N SER A 9 3.56 25.54 7.49
CA SER A 9 4.84 24.88 7.81
C SER A 9 5.17 23.93 6.67
N ILE A 10 5.69 24.52 5.58
CA ILE A 10 6.56 23.82 4.64
C ILE A 10 7.88 23.65 5.39
N ALA A 11 8.01 22.58 6.15
CA ALA A 11 9.23 22.25 6.88
C ALA A 11 10.04 21.25 6.04
N ARG A 12 11.06 21.80 5.38
CA ARG A 12 12.30 21.17 4.90
C ARG A 12 12.14 19.84 4.13
N SER A 13 12.18 19.95 2.80
CA SER A 13 12.65 18.87 1.92
C SER A 13 14.12 18.60 2.23
N HIS A 14 14.40 17.71 3.18
CA HIS A 14 15.69 17.02 3.23
C HIS A 14 15.67 16.03 2.07
N THR A 15 16.22 16.45 0.92
CA THR A 15 16.54 15.55 -0.20
C THR A 15 17.76 14.71 0.17
N THR A 16 17.65 13.90 1.21
CA THR A 16 18.48 12.71 1.34
C THR A 16 17.96 11.75 0.28
N PRO A 17 18.80 11.27 -0.67
CA PRO A 17 18.35 10.26 -1.61
C PRO A 17 17.88 9.06 -0.79
N LEU A 18 16.58 8.80 -0.80
CA LEU A 18 16.00 7.65 -0.13
C LEU A 18 16.56 6.40 -0.79
N VAL A 19 17.36 5.67 -0.03
CA VAL A 19 18.00 4.44 -0.49
C VAL A 19 16.93 3.35 -0.54
N VAL A 20 16.80 2.70 -1.68
CA VAL A 20 15.97 1.49 -1.78
C VAL A 20 16.69 0.37 -1.03
N PRO A 21 16.03 -0.32 -0.10
CA PRO A 21 16.63 -1.44 0.62
C PRO A 21 17.18 -2.50 -0.35
N SER A 22 18.31 -3.11 -0.01
CA SER A 22 19.04 -4.03 -0.91
C SER A 22 18.28 -5.31 -1.25
N ASP A 23 17.31 -5.67 -0.43
CA ASP A 23 16.43 -6.83 -0.57
C ASP A 23 15.13 -6.50 -1.34
N ALA A 24 14.95 -5.24 -1.76
CA ALA A 24 13.79 -4.84 -2.53
C ALA A 24 13.78 -5.48 -3.92
N PRO A 25 12.60 -5.92 -4.42
CA PRO A 25 12.45 -6.32 -5.81
C PRO A 25 12.84 -5.20 -6.78
N ALA A 26 13.34 -5.57 -7.97
CA ALA A 26 13.85 -4.61 -8.96
C ALA A 26 12.82 -3.58 -9.48
N TRP A 27 11.52 -3.85 -9.29
CA TRP A 27 10.45 -2.92 -9.66
C TRP A 27 10.17 -1.86 -8.58
N VAL A 28 10.70 -2.02 -7.37
CA VAL A 28 10.57 -1.03 -6.29
C VAL A 28 11.52 0.12 -6.56
N THR A 29 10.98 1.33 -6.57
CA THR A 29 11.76 2.55 -6.83
C THR A 29 11.90 3.43 -5.59
N PRO A 30 12.91 4.33 -5.54
CA PRO A 30 13.04 5.29 -4.44
C PRO A 30 11.77 6.13 -4.25
N ASP A 31 11.14 6.56 -5.34
CA ASP A 31 9.89 7.32 -5.32
C ASP A 31 8.73 6.58 -4.66
N MET A 32 8.66 5.25 -4.84
CA MET A 32 7.63 4.43 -4.17
C MET A 32 7.85 4.40 -2.67
N ILE A 33 9.10 4.23 -2.23
CA ILE A 33 9.48 4.28 -0.81
C ILE A 33 9.12 5.65 -0.23
N GLU A 34 9.55 6.74 -0.86
CA GLU A 34 9.25 8.11 -0.41
C GLU A 34 7.75 8.36 -0.27
N LYS A 35 6.98 8.03 -1.30
CA LYS A 35 5.52 8.23 -1.29
C LYS A 35 4.86 7.40 -0.21
N THR A 36 5.34 6.18 0.01
CA THR A 36 4.81 5.30 1.05
C THR A 36 5.07 5.89 2.42
N LEU A 37 6.31 6.28 2.73
CA LEU A 37 6.64 6.96 3.99
C LEU A 37 5.76 8.19 4.20
N LYS A 38 5.64 9.05 3.18
CA LYS A 38 4.84 10.28 3.28
C LYS A 38 3.35 10.03 3.57
N VAL A 39 2.78 8.99 2.98
CA VAL A 39 1.37 8.64 3.16
C VAL A 39 1.12 7.97 4.50
N TRP A 40 2.01 7.08 4.93
CA TRP A 40 1.80 6.22 6.08
C TRP A 40 2.32 6.80 7.38
N GLN A 41 3.39 7.61 7.36
CA GLN A 41 3.98 8.21 8.57
C GLN A 41 2.98 8.87 9.52
N PRO A 42 1.94 9.61 9.06
CA PRO A 42 0.97 10.24 9.97
C PRO A 42 0.16 9.25 10.83
N TYR A 43 0.15 7.97 10.48
CA TYR A 43 -0.59 6.91 11.18
C TYR A 43 0.29 6.12 12.17
N TYR A 44 1.60 6.41 12.22
CA TYR A 44 2.55 5.76 13.11
C TYR A 44 3.13 6.79 14.07
N GLU A 45 3.24 6.41 15.34
CA GLU A 45 3.87 7.24 16.37
C GLU A 45 5.40 7.27 16.20
N GLU A 46 5.98 6.15 15.77
CA GLU A 46 7.41 6.01 15.48
C GLU A 46 7.72 6.42 14.03
N GLU A 47 8.93 6.95 13.82
CA GLU A 47 9.42 7.31 12.49
C GLU A 47 9.64 6.04 11.66
N LEU A 48 8.97 5.96 10.50
CA LEU A 48 9.10 4.85 9.57
C LEU A 48 10.40 4.98 8.79
N ILE A 49 11.11 3.86 8.65
CA ILE A 49 12.33 3.76 7.85
C ILE A 49 12.04 3.16 6.46
N PRO A 50 12.95 3.29 5.48
CA PRO A 50 12.77 2.71 4.13
C PRO A 50 12.37 1.23 4.13
N GLU A 51 12.88 0.45 5.08
CA GLU A 51 12.57 -0.96 5.29
C GLU A 51 11.09 -1.16 5.68
N ASP A 52 10.53 -0.30 6.52
CA ASP A 52 9.11 -0.35 6.87
C ASP A 52 8.23 -0.04 5.66
N ALA A 53 8.61 0.99 4.88
CA ALA A 53 7.90 1.31 3.66
C ALA A 53 7.93 0.15 2.66
N LEU A 54 9.06 -0.54 2.50
CA LEU A 54 9.15 -1.75 1.70
C LEU A 54 8.21 -2.84 2.23
N ALA A 55 8.18 -3.08 3.54
CA ALA A 55 7.29 -4.05 4.16
C ALA A 55 5.81 -3.74 3.91
N ILE A 56 5.41 -2.46 3.99
CA ILE A 56 4.05 -2.01 3.67
C ILE A 56 3.72 -2.28 2.19
N ILE A 57 4.61 -1.91 1.27
CA ILE A 57 4.41 -2.14 -0.18
C ILE A 57 4.19 -3.63 -0.47
N MET A 58 5.07 -4.48 0.06
CA MET A 58 4.98 -5.93 -0.15
C MET A 58 3.76 -6.55 0.53
N GLY A 59 3.39 -6.05 1.73
CA GLY A 59 2.21 -6.49 2.46
C GLY A 59 0.91 -6.23 1.69
N VAL A 60 0.76 -5.04 1.11
CA VAL A 60 -0.42 -4.70 0.28
C VAL A 60 -0.53 -5.62 -0.93
N GLY A 61 0.59 -5.93 -1.61
CA GLY A 61 0.59 -6.86 -2.74
C GLY A 61 0.04 -8.24 -2.37
N ARG A 62 0.52 -8.82 -1.26
CA ARG A 62 0.05 -10.13 -0.77
C ARG A 62 -1.43 -10.13 -0.39
N ILE A 63 -1.92 -9.05 0.20
CA ILE A 63 -3.35 -8.91 0.54
C ILE A 63 -4.18 -8.92 -0.74
N LEU A 64 -3.76 -8.19 -1.78
CA LEU A 64 -4.47 -8.15 -3.06
C LEU A 64 -4.44 -9.50 -3.78
N GLU A 65 -3.32 -10.21 -3.75
CA GLU A 65 -3.19 -11.58 -4.28
C GLU A 65 -4.19 -12.53 -3.57
N PHE A 66 -4.20 -12.52 -2.24
CA PHE A 66 -5.13 -13.33 -1.44
C PHE A 66 -6.60 -13.02 -1.77
N LEU A 67 -6.95 -11.74 -1.89
CA LEU A 67 -8.32 -11.32 -2.24
C LEU A 67 -8.70 -11.72 -3.68
N ALA A 68 -7.75 -11.79 -4.61
CA ALA A 68 -7.98 -12.24 -5.97
C ALA A 68 -8.19 -13.76 -6.05
N GLU A 69 -7.47 -14.54 -5.24
CA GLU A 69 -7.61 -16.01 -5.20
C GLU A 69 -8.95 -16.46 -4.59
N GLY A 70 -9.45 -15.75 -3.57
CA GLY A 70 -10.69 -16.07 -2.85
C GLY A 70 -12.00 -15.94 -3.65
N HIS A 71 -11.96 -15.50 -4.91
CA HIS A 71 -13.14 -15.43 -5.81
C HIS A 71 -13.31 -16.66 -6.72
N SER A 72 -12.45 -17.67 -6.62
CA SER A 72 -12.50 -18.85 -7.51
C SER A 72 -13.29 -20.04 -6.97
N ASP A 73 -13.70 -20.03 -5.70
CA ASP A 73 -14.41 -21.17 -5.07
C ASP A 73 -15.94 -21.06 -5.15
N GLU A 74 -16.45 -20.24 -6.05
CA GLU A 74 -17.85 -20.31 -6.47
C GLU A 74 -18.08 -21.49 -7.44
N THR A 75 -17.68 -22.69 -7.01
CA THR A 75 -18.41 -23.91 -7.37
C THR A 75 -19.78 -23.87 -6.68
N ILE A 76 -20.63 -22.90 -7.05
CA ILE A 76 -22.08 -23.11 -6.98
C ILE A 76 -22.31 -24.38 -7.78
N ARG A 77 -22.51 -25.49 -7.06
CA ARG A 77 -23.18 -26.67 -7.56
C ARG A 77 -24.47 -26.18 -8.22
N ARG A 78 -24.47 -26.04 -9.54
CA ARG A 78 -25.72 -26.03 -10.29
C ARG A 78 -26.33 -27.42 -10.05
N PRO A 79 -27.46 -27.57 -9.34
CA PRO A 79 -28.16 -28.84 -9.35
C PRO A 79 -28.50 -29.13 -10.81
N GLY A 80 -28.12 -30.33 -11.26
CA GLY A 80 -28.21 -30.75 -12.65
C GLY A 80 -29.59 -30.45 -13.24
N SER A 81 -29.58 -29.97 -14.47
CA SER A 81 -30.77 -29.81 -15.29
C SER A 81 -31.60 -31.09 -15.23
N ARG A 82 -32.77 -31.05 -14.58
CA ARG A 82 -33.76 -32.13 -14.68
C ARG A 82 -34.13 -32.26 -16.15
N GLN A 83 -33.69 -33.34 -16.80
CA GLN A 83 -34.41 -33.85 -17.94
C GLN A 83 -35.76 -34.35 -17.44
N GLN A 84 -36.85 -33.72 -17.87
CA GLN A 84 -38.17 -34.35 -17.87
C GLN A 84 -38.58 -34.56 -19.33
N PRO A 85 -39.15 -35.74 -19.66
CA PRO A 85 -39.70 -36.04 -20.97
C PRO A 85 -40.96 -35.23 -21.28
#